data_AF-A0A973G2W4-F1
#
_entry.id   AF-A0A973G2W4-F1
#
_cell.length_a   1.000
_cell.length_b   1.000
_cell.length_c   1.000
_cell.angle_alpha   90.00
_cell.angle_beta   90.00
_cell.angle_gamma   90.00
#
_symmetry.space_group_name_H-M   'P 1'
#
loop_
_entity.id
_entity.type
_entity.pdbx_description
1 polymer ?
#
loop_
_entity_poly.entity_id
_entity_poly.type
_entity_poly.pdbx_seq_one_letter_code
_entity_poly.pdbx_strand_id
1 'polypeptide(L)'
;MNDLIISAQEISDLLKYDKRHVLDELILSARKTVSAGHNVIIRETYENAPSQDRKIFQTIEEIDTWIEDINLLDDINLVTR
;
A
#
# COMPACT_ATOMS: atom_id res chain seq x y z
N MET A 1 16.92 11.37 -3.94
CA MET A 1 15.61 11.65 -3.34
C MET A 1 14.62 10.98 -4.25
N ASN A 2 14.08 9.84 -3.82
CA ASN A 2 13.51 8.83 -4.71
C ASN A 2 12.06 8.55 -4.30
N ASP A 3 11.19 8.32 -5.29
CA ASP A 3 9.83 7.84 -5.06
C ASP A 3 9.86 6.52 -4.25
N LEU A 4 8.87 6.35 -3.37
CA LEU A 4 8.75 5.14 -2.58
C LEU A 4 7.99 4.10 -3.40
N ILE A 5 8.64 3.01 -3.77
CA ILE A 5 8.03 1.91 -4.52
C ILE A 5 7.70 0.80 -3.53
N ILE A 6 6.41 0.52 -3.36
CA ILE A 6 5.89 -0.55 -2.51
C ILE A 6 5.41 -1.69 -3.40
N SER A 7 5.74 -2.93 -3.04
CA SER A 7 5.28 -4.09 -3.80
C SER A 7 3.83 -4.43 -3.45
N ALA A 8 2.96 -4.59 -4.45
CA ALA A 8 1.58 -5.04 -4.23
C ALA A 8 1.52 -6.39 -3.50
N GLN A 9 2.46 -7.28 -3.82
CA GLN A 9 2.63 -8.58 -3.16
C GLN A 9 2.95 -8.42 -1.66
N GLU A 10 3.78 -7.44 -1.30
CA GLU A 10 4.15 -7.17 0.09
C GLU A 10 2.92 -6.72 0.88
N ILE A 11 2.12 -5.80 0.35
CA ILE A 11 0.86 -5.38 0.98
C ILE A 11 -0.09 -6.57 1.18
N SER A 12 -0.24 -7.41 0.15
CA SER A 12 -1.10 -8.61 0.22
C SER A 12 -0.62 -9.59 1.29
N ASP A 13 0.69 -9.79 1.43
CA ASP A 13 1.29 -10.62 2.47
C ASP A 13 1.02 -10.03 3.86
N LEU A 14 1.24 -8.72 4.04
CA LEU A 14 1.00 -8.03 5.30
C LEU A 14 -0.46 -8.17 5.78
N LEU A 15 -1.41 -8.03 4.86
CA LEU A 15 -2.83 -8.24 5.15
C LEU A 15 -3.13 -9.70 5.49
N LYS A 16 -2.62 -10.66 4.70
CA LYS A 16 -2.85 -12.09 4.90
C LYS A 16 -2.32 -12.62 6.23
N TYR A 17 -1.20 -12.08 6.70
CA TYR A 17 -0.55 -12.48 7.95
C TYR A 17 -0.92 -11.61 9.16
N ASP A 18 -1.93 -10.74 9.04
CA ASP A 18 -2.36 -9.78 10.07
C ASP A 18 -1.19 -8.94 10.64
N LYS A 19 -0.20 -8.60 9.79
CA LYS A 19 0.96 -7.79 10.18
C LYS A 19 0.62 -6.31 10.16
N ARG A 20 -0.46 -5.92 10.85
CA ARG A 20 -0.98 -4.54 10.91
C ARG A 20 0.09 -3.54 11.33
N HIS A 21 0.93 -3.92 12.29
CA HIS A 21 2.03 -3.04 12.75
C HIS A 21 3.03 -2.68 11.64
N VAL A 22 3.34 -3.63 10.76
CA VAL A 22 4.23 -3.37 9.62
C VAL A 22 3.52 -2.53 8.55
N LEU A 23 2.22 -2.77 8.35
CA LEU A 23 1.40 -1.96 7.47
C LEU A 23 1.34 -0.50 7.94
N ASP A 24 1.16 -0.25 9.24
CA ASP A 24 1.19 1.09 9.85
C ASP A 24 2.53 1.81 9.61
N GLU A 25 3.66 1.13 9.82
CA GLU A 25 5.00 1.69 9.56
C GLU A 25 5.20 2.05 8.08
N LEU A 26 4.67 1.21 7.19
CA LEU A 26 4.72 1.40 5.75
C LEU A 26 3.83 2.57 5.31
N ILE A 27 2.65 2.71 5.91
CA ILE A 27 1.75 3.84 5.74
C ILE A 27 2.41 5.15 6.23
N LEU A 28 3.01 5.14 7.42
CA LEU A 28 3.71 6.30 7.96
C LEU A 28 4.86 6.74 7.05
N SER A 29 5.59 5.77 6.50
CA SER A 29 6.66 6.03 5.53
C SER A 29 6.11 6.61 4.23
N ALA A 30 5.01 6.05 3.71
CA ALA A 30 4.33 6.57 2.53
C ALA A 30 3.85 8.01 2.71
N ARG A 31 3.20 8.32 3.84
CA ARG A 31 2.77 9.68 4.17
C ARG A 31 3.95 10.65 4.25
N LYS A 32 5.07 10.25 4.86
CA LYS A 32 6.29 11.08 4.92
C LYS A 32 6.86 11.35 3.52
N THR A 33 6.90 10.34 2.65
CA THR A 33 7.38 10.48 1.27
C THR A 33 6.53 11.49 0.50
N VAL A 34 5.20 11.38 0.60
CA VAL A 34 4.29 12.33 -0.05
C VAL A 34 4.38 13.72 0.56
N SER A 35 4.48 13.82 1.88
CA SER A 35 4.68 15.11 2.56
C SER A 35 5.98 15.80 2.14
N ALA A 36 7.00 15.03 1.74
CA ALA A 36 8.25 15.54 1.19
C ALA A 36 8.16 15.95 -0.29
N GLY A 37 6.99 15.79 -0.94
CA GLY A 37 6.76 16.12 -2.35
C GLY A 37 7.18 15.02 -3.33
N HIS A 38 7.27 13.76 -2.86
CA HIS A 38 7.58 12.60 -3.69
C HIS A 38 6.36 11.70 -3.88
N ASN A 39 6.38 10.82 -4.88
CA ASN A 39 5.26 9.92 -5.10
C ASN A 39 5.47 8.60 -4.37
N VAL A 40 4.36 7.94 -4.06
CA VAL A 40 4.34 6.56 -3.57
C VAL A 40 3.72 5.69 -4.65
N ILE A 41 4.42 4.66 -5.10
CA ILE A 41 4.01 3.83 -6.24
C ILE A 41 3.81 2.41 -5.74
N ILE A 42 2.59 1.89 -5.90
CA ILE A 42 2.30 0.47 -5.72
C ILE A 42 2.62 -0.23 -7.03
N ARG A 43 3.66 -1.07 -7.00
CA ARG A 43 4.14 -1.82 -8.14
C ARG A 43 3.91 -3.31 -7.92
N GLU A 44 3.36 -3.96 -8.93
CA GLU A 44 3.25 -5.40 -8.96
C GLU A 44 4.39 -5.97 -9.79
N THR A 45 5.17 -6.86 -9.20
CA THR A 45 6.30 -7.51 -9.85
C THR A 45 5.92 -8.93 -10.22
N TYR A 46 6.33 -9.34 -11.42
CA TYR A 46 6.09 -10.67 -11.94
C TYR A 46 7.44 -11.30 -12.26
N GLU A 47 7.60 -12.58 -11.93
CA GLU A 47 8.86 -13.30 -12.18
C GLU A 47 9.21 -13.38 -13.67
N ASN A 48 8.20 -13.40 -14.54
CA ASN A 48 8.34 -13.58 -15.99
C ASN A 48 7.68 -12.47 -16.81
N ALA A 49 7.32 -11.33 -16.19
CA ALA A 49 6.64 -10.24 -16.87
C ALA A 49 7.18 -8.88 -16.40
N PRO A 50 7.04 -7.81 -17.20
CA PRO A 50 7.40 -6.48 -16.76
C PRO A 50 6.56 -6.10 -15.55
N SER A 51 7.20 -5.43 -14.59
CA SER A 51 6.52 -4.90 -13.42
C SER A 51 5.49 -3.86 -13.85
N GLN A 52 4.31 -3.91 -13.25
CA GLN A 52 3.21 -3.02 -13.56
C GLN A 52 2.92 -2.09 -12.38
N ASP A 53 2.89 -0.79 -12.65
CA ASP A 53 2.44 0.19 -11.68
C ASP A 53 0.91 0.09 -11.55
N ARG A 54 0.45 -0.34 -10.38
CA ARG A 54 -0.97 -0.52 -10.06
C ARG A 54 -1.61 0.79 -9.62
N LYS A 55 -0.90 1.55 -8.79
CA LYS A 55 -1.42 2.78 -8.19
C LYS A 55 -0.27 3.73 -7.88
N ILE A 56 -0.51 5.03 -8.02
CA ILE A 56 0.43 6.08 -7.69
C ILE A 56 -0.31 7.04 -6.76
N PHE A 57 0.30 7.36 -5.62
CA PHE A 57 -0.21 8.32 -4.66
C PHE A 57 0.68 9.55 -4.70
N GLN A 58 0.05 10.71 -4.86
CA GLN A 58 0.71 12.00 -4.90
C GLN A 58 0.34 12.87 -3.71
N THR A 59 -0.72 12.49 -2.98
CA THR A 59 -1.23 13.19 -1.82
C THR A 59 -1.46 12.23 -0.64
N ILE A 60 -1.41 12.77 0.58
CA ILE A 60 -1.69 12.01 1.80
C ILE A 60 -3.14 11.51 1.79
N GLU A 61 -4.07 12.33 1.29
CA GLU A 61 -5.50 11.98 1.19
C GLU A 61 -5.75 10.73 0.33
N GLU A 62 -5.02 10.56 -0.77
CA GLU A 62 -5.14 9.35 -1.60
C GLU A 62 -4.64 8.10 -0.88
N ILE A 63 -3.62 8.24 -0.03
CA ILE A 63 -3.11 7.16 0.82
C ILE A 63 -4.16 6.78 1.87
N ASP A 64 -4.71 7.78 2.58
CA ASP A 64 -5.75 7.58 3.60
C ASP A 64 -6.99 6.89 3.02
N THR A 65 -7.49 7.38 1.89
CA THR A 65 -8.64 6.78 1.19
C THR A 65 -8.38 5.32 0.82
N TRP A 66 -7.16 4.99 0.38
CA TRP A 66 -6.80 3.63 0.02
C TRP A 66 -6.69 2.70 1.23
N ILE A 67 -6.20 3.20 2.36
CA ILE A 67 -6.15 2.44 3.61
C ILE A 67 -7.55 2.17 4.14
N GLU A 68 -8.45 3.15 4.07
CA GLU A 68 -9.85 2.97 4.44
C GLU A 68 -10.51 1.87 3.57
N ASP A 69 -10.28 1.89 2.25
CA ASP A 69 -10.78 0.87 1.33
C ASP A 69 -10.27 -0.54 1.70
N ILE A 70 -9.00 -0.66 2.07
CA ILE A 70 -8.40 -1.92 2.52
C ILE A 70 -8.99 -2.41 3.85
N ASN A 71 -9.11 -1.53 4.85
CA ASN A 71 -9.69 -1.91 6.14
C ASN A 71 -11.16 -2.31 5.99
N LEU A 72 -11.89 -1.64 5.11
CA LEU A 72 -13.30 -1.95 4.84
C LEU A 72 -13.44 -3.32 4.13
N LEU A 73 -12.51 -3.67 3.23
CA LEU A 73 -12.45 -4.99 2.61
C LEU A 73 -12.05 -6.10 3.59
N ASP A 74 -11.17 -5.83 4.56
CA ASP A 74 -10.79 -6.77 5.61
C ASP A 74 -11.96 -7.07 6.56
N ASP A 75 -12.67 -6.04 7.02
CA ASP A 75 -13.80 -6.16 7.94
C ASP A 75 -14.95 -6.99 7.33
N ILE A 76 -15.24 -6.80 6.03
CA ILE A 76 -16.22 -7.59 5.30
C ILE A 76 -15.81 -9.07 5.20
N ASN A 77 -14.52 -9.36 4.98
CA ASN A 77 -14.01 -10.74 4.93
C ASN A 77 -13.97 -11.42 6.30
N LEU A 78 -13.85 -10.66 7.39
CA LEU A 78 -13.94 -11.16 8.76
C LEU A 78 -15.38 -11.53 9.17
N VAL A 79 -16.39 -10.81 8.67
CA VAL A 79 -17.81 -11.07 8.97
C VAL A 79 -18.38 -12.28 8.21
N THR A 80 -17.77 -12.67 7.09
CA THR A 80 -18.25 -13.78 6.25
C THR A 80 -17.59 -15.14 6.54
N ARG A 81 -16.80 -15.26 7.61
CA ARG A 81 -16.05 -16.48 7.95
C ARG A 81 -16.65 -17.28 9.10
#